data_AF-A0A955WMC2-F1
#
_entry.id   AF-A0A955WMC2-F1
#
_cell.length_a   1.000
_cell.length_b   1.000
_cell.length_c   1.000
_cell.angle_alpha   90.00
_cell.angle_beta   90.00
_cell.angle_gamma   90.00
#
_symmetry.space_group_name_H-M   'P 1'
#
loop_
_entity.id
_entity.type
_entity.pdbx_description
1 polymer ?
#
loop_
_entity_poly.entity_id
_entity_poly.type
_entity_poly.pdbx_seq_one_letter_code
_entity_poly.pdbx_strand_id
1 'polypeptide(L)'
;MAGAGPSRGKIVATINVTPLVDVVLVLLIIFMVTATYIARQAFEADLPKAASGDPIEANPPLVIEVRADRAIWVGGEPFTIETLAERVRRKDGPGG
;
A
#
# COMPACT_ATOMS: atom_id res chain seq x y z
N MET A 1 32.34 50.61 -49.25
CA MET A 1 32.61 49.25 -48.72
C MET A 1 33.21 49.42 -47.33
N ALA A 2 32.80 48.75 -46.26
CA ALA A 2 31.72 47.82 -45.96
C ALA A 2 31.44 47.95 -44.45
N GLY A 3 30.17 47.85 -44.04
CA GLY A 3 29.76 47.97 -42.64
C GLY A 3 30.12 46.72 -41.83
N ALA A 4 30.73 46.94 -40.67
CA ALA A 4 30.94 45.90 -39.66
C ALA A 4 29.64 45.69 -38.88
N GLY A 5 28.91 44.60 -39.19
CA GLY A 5 27.77 44.16 -38.41
C GLY A 5 28.22 43.44 -37.13
N PRO A 6 27.51 43.59 -36.00
CA PRO A 6 27.88 42.92 -34.77
C PRO A 6 27.60 41.42 -34.87
N SER A 7 28.64 40.60 -34.67
CA SER A 7 28.53 39.15 -34.56
C SER A 7 27.60 38.78 -33.40
N ARG A 8 26.44 38.21 -33.71
CA ARG A 8 25.58 37.53 -32.74
C ARG A 8 26.32 36.32 -32.20
N GLY A 9 27.06 36.50 -31.11
CA GLY A 9 27.56 35.40 -30.29
C GLY A 9 26.39 34.55 -29.83
N LYS A 10 26.44 33.24 -30.16
CA LYS A 10 25.52 32.21 -29.67
C LYS A 10 25.29 32.40 -28.17
N ILE A 11 24.04 32.66 -27.77
CA ILE A 11 23.62 32.55 -26.37
C ILE A 11 23.59 31.05 -26.06
N VAL A 12 24.64 30.55 -25.43
CA VAL A 12 24.66 29.19 -24.89
C VAL A 12 23.81 29.22 -23.62
N ALA A 13 22.55 28.79 -23.71
CA ALA A 13 21.69 28.65 -22.54
C ALA A 13 22.23 27.50 -21.68
N THR A 14 22.87 27.82 -20.57
CA THR A 14 23.26 26.85 -19.54
C THR A 14 22.00 26.27 -18.91
N ILE A 15 21.85 24.94 -18.90
CA ILE A 15 20.78 24.29 -18.15
C ILE A 15 21.05 24.55 -16.66
N ASN A 16 20.12 25.21 -15.98
CA ASN A 16 20.22 25.41 -14.53
C ASN A 16 19.88 24.07 -13.85
N VAL A 17 20.90 23.44 -13.26
CA VAL A 17 20.77 22.15 -12.56
C VAL A 17 20.12 22.32 -11.18
N THR A 18 20.31 23.47 -10.52
CA THR A 18 19.77 23.72 -9.17
C THR A 18 18.24 23.61 -9.10
N PRO A 19 17.46 24.23 -10.02
CA PRO A 19 16.01 24.01 -10.05
C PRO A 19 15.61 22.58 -10.42
N LEU A 20 16.41 21.88 -11.24
CA LEU A 20 16.12 20.50 -11.63
C LEU A 20 16.27 19.53 -10.46
N VAL A 21 17.32 19.69 -9.65
CA VAL A 21 17.56 18.87 -8.46
C VAL A 21 16.46 19.08 -7.41
N ASP A 22 15.98 20.31 -7.25
CA ASP A 22 14.88 20.64 -6.33
C ASP A 22 13.58 19.89 -6.71
N VAL A 23 13.21 19.89 -8.00
CA VAL A 23 12.04 19.12 -8.49
C VAL A 23 12.21 17.62 -8.25
N VAL A 24 13.39 17.06 -8.52
CA VAL A 24 13.65 15.63 -8.28
C VAL A 24 13.60 15.30 -6.78
N LEU A 25 14.15 16.15 -5.92
CA LEU A 25 14.12 15.97 -4.46
C LEU A 25 12.69 15.97 -3.92
N VAL A 26 11.84 16.90 -4.38
CA VAL A 26 10.41 16.94 -4.00
C VAL A 26 9.69 15.65 -4.40
N LEU A 27 9.94 15.13 -5.61
CA LEU A 27 9.34 13.86 -6.04
C LEU A 27 9.77 12.69 -5.15
N LEU A 28 11.04 12.63 -4.73
CA LEU A 28 11.53 11.61 -3.81
C LEU A 28 10.86 11.69 -2.44
N ILE A 29 10.67 12.90 -1.91
CA ILE A 29 9.98 13.13 -0.63
C ILE A 29 8.52 12.66 -0.72
N ILE A 30 7.81 13.01 -1.80
CA ILE A 30 6.42 12.55 -2.02
C ILE A 30 6.36 11.02 -2.01
N PHE A 31 7.27 10.36 -2.74
CA PHE A 31 7.30 8.92 -2.82
C PHE A 31 7.55 8.27 -1.44
N MET A 32 8.54 8.78 -0.69
CA MET A 32 8.85 8.32 0.67
C MET A 32 7.64 8.45 1.61
N VAL A 33 6.94 9.58 1.59
CA VAL A 33 5.76 9.81 2.45
C VAL A 33 4.62 8.86 2.09
N THR A 34 4.32 8.71 0.79
CA THR A 34 3.23 7.81 0.34
C THR A 34 3.45 6.35 0.73
N ALA A 35 4.69 5.86 0.75
CA ALA A 35 5.00 4.50 1.19
C ALA A 35 4.58 4.26 2.65
N THR A 36 4.87 5.21 3.55
CA THR A 36 4.43 5.12 4.96
C THR A 36 2.92 5.25 5.13
N TYR A 37 2.26 6.02 4.25
CA TYR A 37 0.81 6.17 4.25
C TYR A 37 0.09 4.88 3.83
N ILE A 38 0.63 4.16 2.85
CA ILE A 38 0.11 2.86 2.42
C ILE A 38 0.26 1.82 3.54
N ALA A 39 1.41 1.80 4.23
CA ALA A 39 1.66 0.84 5.31
C ALA A 39 0.73 1.01 6.52
N ARG A 40 0.32 2.24 6.86
CA ARG A 40 -0.56 2.50 8.03
C ARG A 40 -2.01 2.07 7.84
N GLN A 41 -2.46 1.81 6.62
CA GLN A 41 -3.81 1.28 6.37
C GLN A 41 -3.91 -0.23 6.66
N ALA A 42 -2.78 -0.92 6.79
CA ALA A 42 -2.73 -2.29 7.28
C ALA A 42 -2.82 -2.29 8.81
N PHE A 43 -4.05 -2.14 9.31
CA PHE A 43 -4.52 -2.66 10.60
C PHE A 43 -3.49 -2.69 11.74
N GLU A 44 -3.58 -1.75 12.68
CA GLU A 44 -3.19 -1.99 14.07
C GLU A 44 -4.12 -3.07 14.66
N ALA A 45 -3.87 -4.33 14.29
CA ALA A 45 -4.51 -5.46 14.94
C ALA A 45 -3.64 -5.81 16.15
N ASP A 46 -4.12 -5.47 17.34
CA ASP A 46 -3.61 -6.05 18.59
C ASP A 46 -3.98 -7.54 18.59
N LEU A 47 -3.09 -8.39 18.09
CA LEU A 47 -3.28 -9.84 18.18
C LEU A 47 -3.05 -10.27 19.63
N PRO A 48 -4.06 -10.84 20.32
CA PRO A 48 -3.88 -11.34 21.67
C PRO A 48 -2.85 -12.49 21.66
N LYS A 49 -1.86 -12.43 22.55
CA LYS A 49 -0.90 -13.52 22.74
C LYS A 49 -1.62 -14.68 23.46
N ALA A 50 -1.70 -15.83 22.80
CA ALA A 50 -2.27 -17.04 23.39
C ALA A 50 -1.45 -17.50 24.61
N ALA A 51 -2.12 -17.78 25.72
CA ALA A 51 -1.50 -18.16 26.99
C ALA A 51 -1.11 -19.66 27.07
N SER A 52 -1.54 -20.47 26.11
CA SER A 52 -1.30 -21.92 26.07
C SER A 52 -1.01 -22.34 24.63
N GLY A 53 0.21 -22.81 24.39
CA GLY A 53 0.63 -23.34 23.10
C GLY A 53 0.24 -24.80 22.98
N ASP A 54 -0.96 -25.06 22.47
CA ASP A 54 -1.14 -26.27 21.67
C ASP A 54 -0.44 -26.05 20.32
N PRO A 55 0.18 -27.08 19.73
CA PRO A 55 0.72 -26.97 18.39
C PRO A 55 -0.41 -26.49 17.49
N ILE A 56 -0.28 -25.29 16.94
CA ILE A 56 -1.18 -24.81 15.90
C ILE A 56 -1.01 -25.82 14.78
N GLU A 57 -1.95 -26.76 14.64
CA GLU A 57 -2.10 -27.49 13.40
C GLU A 57 -2.07 -26.43 12.32
N ALA A 58 -1.20 -26.63 11.32
CA ALA A 58 -0.97 -25.68 10.23
C ALA A 58 -2.22 -25.62 9.32
N ASN A 59 -3.35 -25.29 9.90
CA ASN A 59 -4.58 -25.00 9.23
C ASN A 59 -4.37 -23.66 8.53
N PRO A 60 -4.66 -23.60 7.22
CA PRO A 60 -4.51 -22.37 6.49
C PRO A 60 -5.35 -21.27 7.19
N PRO A 61 -4.79 -20.06 7.36
CA PRO A 61 -5.49 -18.97 7.99
C PRO A 61 -6.78 -18.68 7.22
N LEU A 62 -7.89 -18.53 7.94
CA LEU A 62 -9.14 -18.11 7.31
C LEU A 62 -9.08 -16.60 7.11
N VAL A 63 -8.95 -16.17 5.86
CA VAL A 63 -8.94 -14.74 5.50
C VAL A 63 -10.37 -14.27 5.26
N ILE A 64 -10.82 -13.33 6.08
CA ILE A 64 -12.14 -12.68 5.98
C ILE A 64 -11.91 -11.20 5.67
N GLU A 65 -12.44 -10.72 4.55
CA GLU A 65 -12.40 -9.31 4.16
C GLU A 65 -13.79 -8.70 4.29
N VAL A 66 -13.89 -7.54 4.93
CA VAL A 66 -15.13 -6.77 5.02
C VAL A 66 -14.92 -5.45 4.30
N ARG A 67 -15.67 -5.25 3.22
CA ARG A 67 -15.60 -4.05 2.38
C ARG A 67 -16.56 -2.96 2.90
N ALA A 68 -16.34 -1.72 2.45
CA ALA A 68 -17.10 -0.55 2.89
C ALA A 68 -18.61 -0.62 2.54
N ASP A 69 -18.97 -1.41 1.53
CA ASP A 69 -20.34 -1.72 1.10
C ASP A 69 -21.01 -2.83 1.94
N ARG A 70 -20.35 -3.27 3.02
CA ARG A 70 -20.73 -4.42 3.85
C ARG A 70 -20.69 -5.76 3.09
N ALA A 71 -20.05 -5.82 1.93
CA ALA A 71 -19.77 -7.09 1.28
C ALA A 71 -18.70 -7.84 2.07
N ILE A 72 -19.02 -9.08 2.42
CA ILE A 72 -18.11 -9.99 3.12
C ILE A 72 -17.50 -10.91 2.07
N TRP A 73 -16.19 -11.06 2.11
CA TRP A 73 -15.46 -12.00 1.26
C TRP A 73 -14.66 -12.95 2.13
N VAL A 74 -14.67 -14.24 1.80
CA VAL A 74 -13.93 -15.28 2.51
C VAL A 74 -13.09 -16.04 1.49
N GLY A 75 -11.77 -15.96 1.59
CA GLY A 75 -10.88 -16.62 0.64
C GLY A 75 -11.09 -16.21 -0.84
N GLY A 76 -11.60 -15.00 -1.08
CA GLY A 76 -11.88 -14.50 -2.44
C GLY A 76 -13.27 -14.81 -3.00
N GLU A 77 -14.15 -15.45 -2.22
CA GLU A 77 -15.56 -15.67 -2.57
C GLU A 77 -16.49 -14.75 -1.77
N PRO A 78 -17.60 -14.25 -2.35
CA PRO A 78 -18.57 -13.42 -1.63
C PRO A 78 -19.43 -14.27 -0.68
N PHE A 79 -19.63 -13.79 0.55
CA PHE A 79 -20.43 -14.43 1.58
C PHE A 79 -21.48 -13.47 2.15
N THR A 80 -22.54 -14.03 2.74
CA THR A 80 -23.48 -13.28 3.58
C THR A 80 -23.16 -13.50 5.05
N ILE A 81 -23.70 -12.68 5.94
CA ILE A 81 -23.42 -12.81 7.39
C ILE A 81 -23.96 -14.13 7.95
N GLU A 82 -25.07 -14.62 7.42
CA GLU A 82 -25.70 -15.88 7.79
C GLU A 82 -24.82 -17.07 7.39
N THR A 83 -24.32 -17.09 6.15
CA THR A 83 -23.47 -18.17 5.65
C THR A 83 -22.07 -18.14 6.25
N LEU A 84 -21.57 -16.94 6.60
CA LEU A 84 -20.33 -16.79 7.36
C LEU A 84 -20.45 -17.40 8.76
N ALA A 85 -21.54 -17.12 9.48
CA ALA A 85 -21.76 -17.65 10.83
C ALA A 85 -21.79 -19.18 10.86
N GLU A 86 -22.37 -19.81 9.84
CA GLU A 86 -22.34 -21.27 9.67
C GLU A 86 -20.92 -21.79 9.39
N ARG A 87 -20.13 -21.09 8.57
CA ARG A 87 -18.76 -21.50 8.24
C ARG A 87 -17.81 -21.39 9.42
N VAL A 88 -17.93 -20.33 10.21
CA VAL A 88 -17.15 -20.10 11.43
C VAL A 88 -17.53 -21.13 12.48
N ARG A 89 -18.83 -21.36 12.75
CA ARG A 89 -19.25 -22.43 13.68
C ARG A 89 -18.83 -23.83 13.25
N ARG A 90 -18.73 -24.09 11.94
CA ARG A 90 -18.21 -25.36 11.43
C ARG A 90 -16.70 -25.50 11.63
N LYS A 91 -15.96 -24.39 11.62
CA LYS A 91 -14.51 -24.39 11.89
C LYS A 91 -14.19 -24.34 13.40
N ASP A 92 -15.08 -23.76 14.21
CA ASP A 92 -15.01 -23.67 15.68
C ASP A 92 -15.87 -24.73 16.41
N GLY A 93 -16.39 -25.73 15.68
CA GLY A 93 -17.16 -26.83 16.27
C GLY A 93 -16.26 -27.75 17.11
N PRO A 94 -16.73 -28.30 18.24
CA PRO A 94 -15.91 -29.14 19.10
C PRO A 94 -15.65 -30.48 18.40
N GLY A 95 -14.51 -30.61 17.73
CA GLY A 95 -14.14 -31.86 17.08
C GLY A 95 -12.87 -31.77 16.27
N GLY A 96 -11.75 -32.08 16.93
CA GLY A 96 -10.46 -32.41 16.32
C GLY A 96 -9.58 -31.20 16.09
#